data_AF-A0A3A6MP09-F1
#
_entry.id   AF-A0A3A6MP09-F1
#
_cell.length_a   1.000
_cell.length_b   1.000
_cell.length_c   1.000
_cell.angle_alpha   90.00
_cell.angle_beta   90.00
_cell.angle_gamma   90.00
#
_symmetry.space_group_name_H-M   'P 1'
#
loop_
_entity.id
_entity.type
_entity.pdbx_description
1 polymer ?
#
loop_
_entity_poly.entity_id
_entity_poly.type
_entity_poly.pdbx_seq_one_letter_code
_entity_poly.pdbx_strand_id
1 'polypeptide(L)' 'MKVLSYVLIAAGILVLGGYALYAAWLFFSFTEIPVLIRVGLGVLGIGFLVLLIAMWIEKKKEGDEG' A
#
# COMPACT_ATOMS: atom_id res chain seq x y z
N MET A 1 7.99 27.64 2.86
CA MET A 1 7.78 26.58 3.87
C MET A 1 6.88 25.45 3.39
N LYS A 2 5.71 25.69 2.79
CA LYS A 2 4.78 24.62 2.33
C LYS A 2 5.37 23.64 1.30
N VAL A 3 6.20 24.13 0.37
CA VAL A 3 6.84 23.30 -0.67
C VAL A 3 7.77 22.23 -0.08
N LEU A 4 8.53 22.58 0.96
CA LEU A 4 9.43 21.63 1.64
C LEU A 4 8.63 20.50 2.29
N SER A 5 7.48 20.81 2.91
CA SER A 5 6.59 19.82 3.49
C SER A 5 6.04 18.85 2.44
N TYR A 6 5.62 19.34 1.28
CA TYR A 6 5.16 18.47 0.19
C TYR A 6 6.27 17.56 -0.34
N VAL A 7 7.49 18.07 -0.48
CA VAL A 7 8.65 17.28 -0.92
C VAL A 7 8.98 16.17 0.09
N LEU A 8 8.95 16.49 1.40
CA LEU A 8 9.18 15.50 2.45
C LEU A 8 8.09 14.44 2.50
N ILE A 9 6.82 14.82 2.30
CA ILE A 9 5.70 13.87 2.21
C ILE A 9 5.87 12.95 1.00
N ALA A 10 6.18 13.52 -0.17
CA ALA A 10 6.39 12.75 -1.40
C ALA A 10 7.58 11.77 -1.25
N ALA A 11 8.69 12.22 -0.67
CA ALA A 11 9.84 11.37 -0.38
C ALA A 11 9.48 10.25 0.61
N GLY A 12 8.72 10.55 1.66
CA GLY A 12 8.22 9.55 2.61
C GLY A 12 7.35 8.49 1.94
N ILE A 13 6.41 8.90 1.08
CA ILE A 13 5.56 7.99 0.32
C ILE A 13 6.40 7.11 -0.63
N LEU A 14 7.40 7.69 -1.30
CA LEU A 14 8.29 6.94 -2.19
C LEU A 14 9.10 5.88 -1.43
N VAL A 15 9.64 6.23 -0.27
CA VAL A 15 10.41 5.29 0.57
C VAL A 15 9.51 4.17 1.08
N LEU A 16 8.32 4.49 1.61
CA LEU A 16 7.37 3.51 2.12
C LEU A 16 6.85 2.60 1.00
N GLY A 17 6.47 3.16 -0.15
CA GLY A 17 6.01 2.40 -1.31
C GLY A 17 7.10 1.50 -1.87
N GLY A 18 8.33 2.01 -1.98
CA GLY A 18 9.49 1.23 -2.41
C GLY A 18 9.79 0.06 -1.48
N TYR A 19 9.76 0.29 -0.16
CA TYR A 19 9.99 -0.77 0.83
C TYR A 19 8.88 -1.83 0.82
N ALA A 20 7.61 -1.41 0.67
CA ALA A 20 6.48 -2.33 0.55
C ALA A 20 6.60 -3.22 -0.70
N LEU A 21 6.98 -2.65 -1.84
CA LEU A 21 7.22 -3.40 -3.08
C LEU A 21 8.42 -4.36 -2.94
N TYR A 22 9.51 -3.90 -2.32
CA TYR A 22 10.68 -4.73 -2.06
C TYR A 22 10.35 -5.91 -1.14
N ALA A 23 9.60 -5.67 -0.05
CA ALA A 23 9.15 -6.72 0.86
C ALA A 23 8.24 -7.73 0.18
N ALA A 24 7.32 -7.27 -0.69
CA ALA A 24 6.50 -8.15 -1.51
C ALA A 24 7.37 -9.01 -2.44
N TRP A 25 8.32 -8.40 -3.14
CA TRP A 25 9.23 -9.12 -4.04
C TRP A 25 10.09 -10.16 -3.30
N LEU A 26 10.64 -9.80 -2.14
CA LEU A 26 11.42 -10.69 -1.29
C LEU A 26 10.58 -11.88 -0.84
N PHE A 27 9.36 -11.62 -0.35
CA PHE A 27 8.41 -12.64 0.07
C PHE A 27 8.05 -13.60 -1.06
N PHE A 28 7.86 -13.10 -2.29
CA PHE A 28 7.62 -13.93 -3.47
C PHE A 28 8.86 -14.70 -3.96
N SER A 29 10.07 -14.26 -3.60
CA SER A 29 11.33 -14.88 -4.04
C SER A 29 11.83 -16.01 -3.12
N PHE A 30 11.41 -16.05 -1.86
CA PHE A 30 11.80 -17.13 -0.93
C PHE A 30 11.18 -18.46 -1.31
N THR A 31 11.96 -19.39 -1.87
CA THR A 31 11.53 -20.76 -2.23
C THR A 31 11.10 -21.63 -1.05
N GLU A 32 11.54 -21.29 0.17
CA GLU A 32 11.21 -22.04 1.40
C GLU A 32 9.75 -21.89 1.84
N ILE A 33 9.07 -20.81 1.42
CA ILE A 33 7.68 -20.56 1.82
C ILE A 33 6.74 -21.32 0.89
N PRO A 34 5.84 -22.18 1.39
CA PRO A 34 4.85 -22.87 0.56
C PRO A 34 4.05 -21.89 -0.31
N VAL A 35 3.88 -22.23 -1.60
CA VAL A 35 3.19 -21.38 -2.58
C VAL A 35 1.79 -20.96 -2.09
N LEU A 36 1.10 -21.86 -1.38
CA LEU A 36 -0.22 -21.61 -0.79
C LEU A 36 -0.22 -20.43 0.20
N ILE A 37 0.80 -20.34 1.05
CA ILE A 37 0.96 -19.25 2.04
C ILE A 37 1.32 -17.95 1.31
N ARG A 38 2.18 -18.04 0.29
CA ARG A 38 2.59 -16.90 -0.55
C ARG A 38 1.39 -16.23 -1.22
N VAL A 39 0.57 -17.04 -1.88
CA VAL A 39 -0.65 -16.56 -2.56
C VAL A 39 -1.68 -16.08 -1.52
N GLY A 40 -1.87 -16.81 -0.43
CA GLY A 40 -2.82 -16.43 0.63
C GLY A 40 -2.52 -15.05 1.23
N LEU A 41 -1.26 -14.81 1.63
CA LEU A 41 -0.85 -13.51 2.17
C LEU A 41 -0.87 -12.40 1.11
N GLY A 42 -0.53 -12.72 -0.15
CA GLY A 42 -0.65 -11.78 -1.26
C GLY A 42 -2.08 -11.32 -1.50
N VAL A 43 -3.05 -12.25 -1.54
CA VAL A 43 -4.47 -11.93 -1.72
C VAL A 43 -5.02 -11.17 -0.51
N LEU A 44 -4.63 -11.53 0.72
CA LEU A 44 -5.03 -10.78 1.92
C LEU A 44 -4.51 -9.34 1.90
N GLY A 45 -3.24 -9.14 1.54
CA GLY A 45 -2.64 -7.81 1.43
C GLY A 45 -3.31 -6.95 0.35
N ILE A 46 -3.55 -7.52 -0.83
CA ILE A 46 -4.23 -6.83 -1.93
C ILE A 46 -5.69 -6.52 -1.56
N GLY A 47 -6.41 -7.49 -0.99
CA GLY A 47 -7.79 -7.30 -0.54
C GLY A 47 -7.92 -6.18 0.48
N PHE A 48 -7.00 -6.12 1.45
CA PHE A 48 -6.98 -5.04 2.44
C PHE A 48 -6.68 -3.67 1.81
N LEU A 49 -5.72 -3.60 0.87
CA LEU A 49 -5.43 -2.37 0.13
C LEU A 49 -6.64 -1.86 -0.68
N VAL A 50 -7.37 -2.77 -1.33
CA VAL A 50 -8.58 -2.43 -2.07
C VAL A 50 -9.66 -1.85 -1.14
N LEU A 51 -9.86 -2.45 0.04
CA LEU A 51 -10.80 -1.91 1.03
C LEU A 51 -10.38 -0.52 1.52
N LEU A 52 -9.10 -0.29 1.79
CA LEU A 52 -8.60 1.04 2.17
C LEU A 52 -8.85 2.07 1.08
N ILE A 53 -8.61 1.72 -0.18
CA ILE A 53 -8.88 2.61 -1.33
C ILE A 53 -10.39 2.88 -1.44
N ALA A 54 -11.22 1.86 -1.31
CA ALA A 54 -12.67 2.00 -1.35
C ALA A 54 -13.19 2.95 -0.25
N MET A 55 -12.75 2.74 1.00
CA MET A 55 -13.08 3.63 2.12
C MET A 55 -12.59 5.06 1.88
N TRP A 56 -11.43 5.23 1.26
CA TRP A 56 -10.89 6.56 0.95
C TRP A 56 -11.73 7.28 -0.12
N ILE A 57 -12.22 6.54 -1.12
CA ILE A 57 -13.14 7.06 -2.14
C ILE A 57 -14.49 7.44 -1.52
N GLU A 58 -15.06 6.58 -0.67
CA GLU A 58 -16.33 6.87 0.03
C GLU A 58 -16.20 8.12 0.91
N LYS A 59 -15.14 8.20 1.73
CA LYS A 59 -14.89 9.36 2.58
C LYS A 59 -14.70 10.65 1.78
N LYS A 60 -14.08 10.58 0.60
CA LYS A 60 -13.95 11.74 -0.29
C LYS A 60 -15.32 12.18 -0.81
N LYS A 61 -16.19 11.23 -1.15
CA LYS A 61 -17.54 11.51 -1.64
C LYS A 61 -18.42 12.15 -0.56
N GLU A 62 -18.33 11.69 0.69
CA GLU A 62 -19.01 12.32 1.83
C GLU A 62 -18.52 13.75 2.11
N GLY A 63 -17.24 14.04 1.81
CA GLY A 63 -16.67 15.37 1.98
C GLY A 63 -17.03 16.39 0.88
N ASP A 64 -17.51 15.93 -0.28
CA ASP A 64 -17.97 16.79 -1.39
C ASP A 64 -19.49 17.11 -1.29
N GLU A 65 -20.23 16.44 -0.40
CA GLU A 65 -21.67 16.63 -0.17
C GLU A 65 -22.00 17.51 1.07
N GLY A 66 -20.99 18.03 1.78
CA GLY A 66 -21.13 18.93 2.94
C GLY A 66 -20.62 20.34 2.69
#